data_AF-A0A258QQJ2-F1
#
_entry.id   AF-A0A258QQJ2-F1
#
_cell.length_a   1.000
_cell.length_b   1.000
_cell.length_c   1.000
_cell.angle_alpha   90.00
_cell.angle_beta   90.00
_cell.angle_gamma   90.00
#
_symmetry.space_group_name_H-M   'P 1'
#
loop_
_entity.id
_entity.type
_entity.pdbx_description
1 polymer ?
#
loop_
_entity_poly.entity_id
_entity_poly.type
_entity_poly.pdbx_seq_one_letter_code
_entity_poly.pdbx_strand_id
1 'polypeptide(L)'
;MSLYNQLQSARSEEDVKDAYIKALNLKAYTKGLIDIQAKEIWFEAKDTGKHSSYAMFTQLLHYVQDALNKGEAVPPFLAVIDTEKAALMKTSDVLPFLAKKTVKWGKSASQYTQEALAEISAHIGTHFVSFKLSTHEDEFIATVKTAIKSGDIIRSQITPDNLKQVFDKWVAMIGQELSGVAVEDYALLFFADIMNDGTVSTHKELPAKLIHIDGAPAFMLAGNVYELGNKEGYRRFWAIYHRPPKAEYRNYLLERR
;
A
#
# COMPACT_ATOMS: atom_id res chain seq x y z
N MET A 1 18.31 0.37 -17.42
CA MET A 1 18.45 -0.65 -16.35
C MET A 1 17.36 -0.38 -15.34
N SER A 2 16.52 -1.37 -15.03
CA SER A 2 15.40 -1.22 -14.09
C SER A 2 15.91 -0.92 -12.67
N LEU A 3 15.04 -0.36 -11.82
CA LEU A 3 15.31 -0.13 -10.41
C LEU A 3 15.63 -1.45 -9.70
N TYR A 4 14.83 -2.50 -9.91
CA TYR A 4 15.03 -3.81 -9.30
C TYR A 4 16.43 -4.37 -9.59
N ASN A 5 16.90 -4.28 -10.84
CA ASN A 5 18.23 -4.75 -11.22
C ASN A 5 19.35 -3.94 -10.55
N GLN A 6 19.18 -2.62 -10.40
CA GLN A 6 20.14 -1.78 -9.68
C GLN A 6 20.19 -2.16 -8.19
N LEU A 7 19.03 -2.41 -7.58
CA LEU A 7 18.93 -2.80 -6.18
C LEU A 7 19.58 -4.15 -5.88
N GLN A 8 19.58 -5.10 -6.82
CA GLN A 8 20.31 -6.38 -6.66
C GLN A 8 21.83 -6.19 -6.59
N SER A 9 22.35 -5.06 -7.07
CA SER A 9 23.78 -4.72 -7.02
C SER A 9 24.15 -3.72 -5.92
N ALA A 10 23.17 -3.21 -5.18
CA ALA A 10 23.39 -2.26 -4.09
C ALA A 10 24.17 -2.91 -2.94
N ARG A 11 25.15 -2.19 -2.38
CA ARG A 11 25.99 -2.68 -1.29
C ARG A 11 25.85 -1.85 -0.01
N SER A 12 25.12 -0.74 -0.10
CA SER A 12 24.93 0.20 0.99
C SER A 12 23.54 0.85 0.92
N GLU A 13 23.12 1.46 2.02
CA GLU A 13 21.87 2.21 2.09
C GLU A 13 21.90 3.42 1.14
N GLU A 14 23.08 4.02 0.93
CA GLU A 14 23.24 5.11 -0.04
C GLU A 14 23.04 4.67 -1.48
N ASP A 15 23.51 3.47 -1.86
CA ASP A 15 23.25 2.90 -3.19
C ASP A 15 21.74 2.70 -3.42
N VAL A 16 21.03 2.24 -2.39
CA VAL A 16 19.57 2.11 -2.42
C VAL A 16 18.94 3.48 -2.62
N LYS A 17 19.29 4.48 -1.81
CA LYS A 17 18.76 5.84 -1.94
C LYS A 17 18.96 6.38 -3.35
N ASP A 18 20.17 6.25 -3.90
CA ASP A 18 20.51 6.72 -5.25
C ASP A 18 19.72 6.02 -6.36
N ALA A 19 19.54 4.69 -6.25
CA ALA A 19 18.75 3.93 -7.21
C ALA A 19 17.29 4.42 -7.24
N TYR A 20 16.68 4.63 -6.08
CA TYR A 20 15.31 5.13 -5.98
C TYR A 20 15.17 6.58 -6.45
N ILE A 21 16.08 7.48 -6.06
CA ILE A 21 16.10 8.87 -6.53
C ILE A 21 16.10 8.91 -8.06
N LYS A 22 16.98 8.11 -8.68
CA LYS A 22 17.12 8.03 -10.13
C LYS A 22 15.86 7.47 -10.79
N ALA A 23 15.29 6.39 -10.26
CA ALA A 23 14.08 5.77 -10.82
C ALA A 23 12.85 6.69 -10.73
N LEU A 24 12.72 7.40 -9.61
CA LEU A 24 11.64 8.35 -9.35
C LEU A 24 11.86 9.70 -10.04
N ASN A 25 13.07 9.99 -10.52
CA ASN A 25 13.47 11.26 -11.12
C ASN A 25 13.24 12.44 -10.16
N LEU A 26 13.61 12.27 -8.88
CA LEU A 26 13.52 13.32 -7.87
C LEU A 26 14.56 14.41 -8.17
N LYS A 27 14.10 15.66 -8.35
CA LYS A 27 14.97 16.78 -8.74
C LYS A 27 15.47 17.63 -7.58
N ALA A 28 14.64 17.81 -6.56
CA ALA A 28 14.94 18.64 -5.40
C ALA A 28 14.76 17.79 -4.15
N TYR A 29 15.88 17.31 -3.60
CA TYR A 29 15.92 16.50 -2.40
C TYR A 29 17.17 16.81 -1.59
N THR A 30 17.12 16.52 -0.30
CA THR A 30 18.27 16.45 0.59
C THR A 30 18.37 15.05 1.20
N LYS A 31 19.58 14.66 1.62
CA LYS A 31 19.82 13.45 2.41
C LYS A 31 20.43 13.87 3.74
N GLY A 32 20.05 13.22 4.84
CA GLY A 32 20.55 13.58 6.17
C GLY A 32 19.95 12.71 7.26
N LEU A 33 19.36 13.34 8.28
CA LEU A 33 18.65 12.63 9.35
C LEU A 33 17.49 11.79 8.81
N ILE A 34 16.77 12.33 7.84
CA ILE A 34 15.81 11.60 7.00
C ILE A 34 16.56 11.19 5.75
N ASP A 35 16.41 9.94 5.32
CA ASP A 35 17.23 9.37 4.25
C ASP A 35 17.09 10.11 2.92
N ILE A 36 15.85 10.42 2.54
CA ILE A 36 15.57 11.30 1.41
C ILE A 36 14.44 12.24 1.80
N GLN A 37 14.71 13.54 1.77
CA GLN A 37 13.75 14.58 2.11
C GLN A 37 13.46 15.41 0.87
N ALA A 38 12.24 15.30 0.33
CA ALA A 38 11.71 16.21 -0.69
C ALA A 38 10.47 16.93 -0.13
N LYS A 39 10.07 18.03 -0.78
CA LYS A 39 8.87 18.78 -0.38
C LYS A 39 7.61 17.92 -0.46
N GLU A 40 7.54 17.06 -1.45
CA GLU A 40 6.38 16.23 -1.75
C GLU A 40 6.40 14.89 -0.99
N ILE A 41 7.57 14.38 -0.63
CA ILE A 41 7.68 13.04 -0.05
C ILE A 41 8.96 12.88 0.77
N TRP A 42 8.85 12.20 1.92
CA TRP A 42 10.01 11.75 2.70
C TRP A 42 10.15 10.23 2.60
N PHE A 43 11.41 9.76 2.64
CA PHE A 43 11.74 8.35 2.62
C PHE A 43 12.57 7.93 3.83
N GLU A 44 12.32 6.72 4.30
CA GLU A 44 13.26 5.91 5.08
C GLU A 44 13.71 4.74 4.19
N ALA A 45 15.02 4.54 4.08
CA ALA A 45 15.65 3.54 3.26
C ALA A 45 16.34 2.48 4.12
N LYS A 46 16.39 1.24 3.63
CA LYS A 46 17.24 0.18 4.18
C LYS A 46 18.00 -0.51 3.07
N ASP A 47 19.22 -0.93 3.38
CA ASP A 47 20.12 -1.64 2.47
C ASP A 47 19.74 -3.11 2.25
N THR A 48 18.82 -3.65 3.08
CA THR A 48 18.37 -5.04 3.01
C THR A 48 16.86 -5.18 3.21
N GLY A 49 16.28 -6.23 2.63
CA GLY A 49 14.86 -6.60 2.81
C GLY A 49 14.48 -7.13 4.20
N LYS A 50 15.42 -7.17 5.16
CA LYS A 50 15.22 -7.77 6.50
C LYS A 50 14.26 -6.98 7.38
N HIS A 51 14.16 -5.67 7.17
CA HIS A 51 13.29 -4.81 7.96
C HIS A 51 11.86 -4.86 7.44
N SER A 52 10.88 -4.92 8.34
CA SER A 52 9.48 -4.80 7.94
C SER A 52 9.16 -3.36 7.53
N SER A 53 8.18 -3.17 6.65
CA SER A 53 7.70 -1.83 6.30
C SER A 53 7.21 -1.07 7.53
N TYR A 54 6.61 -1.79 8.50
CA TYR A 54 6.22 -1.23 9.79
C TYR A 54 7.40 -0.66 10.56
N ALA A 55 8.50 -1.42 10.68
CA ALA A 55 9.71 -0.96 11.35
C ALA A 55 10.28 0.29 10.69
N MET A 56 10.36 0.32 9.36
CA MET A 56 10.85 1.49 8.63
C MET A 56 9.91 2.70 8.81
N PHE A 57 8.59 2.49 8.77
CA PHE A 57 7.63 3.57 9.02
C PHE A 57 7.70 4.06 10.47
N THR A 58 7.96 3.20 11.45
CA THR A 58 8.19 3.64 12.84
C THR A 58 9.38 4.60 12.93
N GLN A 59 10.49 4.33 12.22
CA GLN A 59 11.63 5.26 12.16
C GLN A 59 11.23 6.57 11.48
N LEU A 60 10.57 6.50 10.33
CA LEU A 60 10.16 7.69 9.59
C LEU A 60 9.18 8.57 10.39
N LEU A 61 8.19 7.96 11.05
CA LEU A 61 7.18 8.65 11.84
C LEU A 61 7.74 9.30 13.10
N HIS A 62 8.87 8.81 13.63
CA HIS A 62 9.60 9.50 14.68
C HIS A 62 10.05 10.89 14.22
N TYR A 63 10.60 11.00 13.01
CA TYR A 63 11.00 12.29 12.43
C TYR A 63 9.80 13.18 12.08
N VAL A 64 8.70 12.59 11.62
CA VAL A 64 7.44 13.33 11.40
C VAL A 64 6.94 13.92 12.72
N GLN A 65 6.94 13.15 13.82
CA GLN A 65 6.55 13.66 15.13
C GLN A 65 7.46 14.80 15.60
N ASP A 66 8.78 14.68 15.42
CA ASP A 66 9.74 15.72 15.79
C ASP A 66 9.51 17.01 15.00
N ALA A 67 9.31 16.92 13.68
CA ALA A 67 8.96 18.06 12.83
C ALA A 67 7.63 18.72 13.28
N LEU A 68 6.58 17.93 13.55
CA LEU A 68 5.31 18.43 14.06
C LEU A 68 5.45 19.15 15.41
N ASN A 69 6.29 18.61 16.31
CA ASN A 69 6.55 19.23 17.61
C ASN A 69 7.28 20.58 17.48
N LYS A 70 8.11 20.74 16.45
CA LYS A 70 8.82 22.00 16.13
C LYS A 70 7.98 22.98 15.30
N GLY A 71 6.79 22.58 14.84
CA GLY A 71 5.96 23.37 13.94
C GLY A 71 6.49 23.44 12.51
N GLU A 72 7.34 22.48 12.13
CA GLU A 72 7.90 22.38 10.78
C GLU A 72 6.88 21.74 9.83
N ALA A 73 7.00 22.08 8.54
CA ALA A 73 6.17 21.47 7.50
C ALA A 73 6.57 20.02 7.25
N VAL A 74 5.57 19.14 7.14
CA VAL A 74 5.71 17.73 6.76
C VAL A 74 5.19 17.52 5.34
N PRO A 75 5.76 16.59 4.56
CA PRO A 75 5.35 16.35 3.18
C PRO A 75 3.95 15.73 3.14
N PRO A 76 3.24 15.78 2.00
CA PRO A 76 1.98 15.07 1.84
C PRO A 76 2.12 13.54 1.84
N PHE A 77 3.30 13.00 1.49
CA PHE A 77 3.54 11.55 1.43
C PHE A 77 4.75 11.10 2.24
N LEU A 78 4.66 9.86 2.71
CA LEU A 78 5.75 9.15 3.38
C LEU A 78 5.95 7.81 2.67
N ALA A 79 7.19 7.43 2.44
CA ALA A 79 7.54 6.17 1.84
C ALA A 79 8.66 5.45 2.59
N VAL A 80 8.65 4.13 2.51
CA VAL A 80 9.75 3.29 3.00
C VAL A 80 10.22 2.40 1.88
N ILE A 81 11.52 2.22 1.74
CA ILE A 81 12.14 1.59 0.59
C ILE A 81 13.30 0.68 1.00
N ASP A 82 13.40 -0.49 0.39
CA ASP A 82 14.58 -1.35 0.52
C ASP A 82 14.89 -2.06 -0.81
N THR A 83 15.77 -3.06 -0.79
CA THR A 83 16.20 -3.81 -1.97
C THR A 83 15.15 -4.77 -2.56
N GLU A 84 14.07 -5.05 -1.83
CA GLU A 84 13.03 -6.03 -2.19
C GLU A 84 11.63 -5.41 -2.30
N LYS A 85 11.32 -4.43 -1.45
CA LYS A 85 9.99 -3.86 -1.27
C LYS A 85 10.03 -2.35 -1.07
N ALA A 86 8.92 -1.73 -1.41
CA ALA A 86 8.64 -0.33 -1.14
C ALA A 86 7.22 -0.18 -0.59
N ALA A 87 6.96 0.85 0.20
CA ALA A 87 5.61 1.20 0.61
C ALA A 87 5.40 2.71 0.66
N LEU A 88 4.16 3.15 0.48
CA LEU A 88 3.75 4.56 0.37
C LEU A 88 2.47 4.80 1.17
N MET A 89 2.42 5.89 1.94
CA MET A 89 1.22 6.36 2.66
C MET A 89 1.04 7.87 2.53
N LYS A 90 -0.19 8.35 2.76
CA LYS A 90 -0.45 9.78 2.96
C LYS A 90 -0.11 10.17 4.37
N THR A 91 0.58 11.30 4.53
CA THR A 91 0.86 11.86 5.85
C THR A 91 -0.43 12.18 6.60
N SER A 92 -1.46 12.67 5.91
CA SER A 92 -2.77 13.01 6.50
C SER A 92 -3.42 11.86 7.26
N ASP A 93 -3.18 10.61 6.85
CA ASP A 93 -3.83 9.43 7.44
C ASP A 93 -3.28 9.14 8.84
N VAL A 94 -2.06 9.58 9.14
CA VAL A 94 -1.37 9.35 10.42
C VAL A 94 -1.31 10.58 11.32
N LEU A 95 -1.57 11.79 10.79
CA LEU A 95 -1.55 13.03 11.57
C LEU A 95 -2.46 12.99 12.81
N PRO A 96 -3.73 12.52 12.75
CA PRO A 96 -4.61 12.49 13.91
C PRO A 96 -4.09 11.60 15.04
N PHE A 97 -3.32 10.57 14.70
CA PHE A 97 -2.71 9.67 15.67
C PHE A 97 -1.47 10.30 16.31
N LEU A 98 -0.56 10.86 15.51
CA LEU A 98 0.64 11.56 16.01
C LEU A 98 0.29 12.79 16.87
N ALA A 99 -0.84 13.45 16.58
CA ALA A 99 -1.33 14.57 17.36
C ALA A 99 -1.68 14.20 18.82
N LYS A 100 -2.00 12.93 19.10
CA LYS A 100 -2.28 12.45 20.47
C LYS A 100 -1.03 12.38 21.35
N LYS A 101 0.16 12.33 20.74
CA LYS A 101 1.46 12.22 21.43
C LYS A 101 1.53 11.07 22.44
N THR A 102 0.87 9.94 22.13
CA THR A 102 0.83 8.74 22.98
C THR A 102 2.04 7.84 22.78
N VAL A 103 2.67 7.91 21.60
CA VAL A 103 3.79 7.05 21.22
C VAL A 103 5.01 7.33 22.08
N LYS A 104 5.49 6.29 22.77
CA LYS A 104 6.74 6.33 23.54
C LYS A 104 7.95 6.08 22.65
N TRP A 105 8.40 7.14 22.02
CA TRP A 105 9.60 7.15 21.17
C TRP A 105 10.86 6.70 21.94
N GLY A 106 11.78 6.08 21.22
CA GLY A 106 13.07 5.66 21.75
C GLY A 106 14.09 6.81 21.82
N LYS A 107 15.36 6.48 22.09
CA LYS A 107 16.44 7.47 22.14
C LYS A 107 16.75 8.11 20.79
N SER A 108 16.53 7.37 19.72
CA SER A 108 16.65 7.81 18.32
C SER A 108 15.59 7.12 17.47
N ALA A 109 15.38 7.62 16.26
CA ALA A 109 14.48 6.99 15.28
C ALA A 109 14.87 5.51 15.04
N SER A 110 16.16 5.22 14.89
CA SER A 110 16.69 3.86 14.69
C SER A 110 16.69 2.97 15.95
N GLN A 111 16.52 3.56 17.13
CA GLN A 111 16.45 2.86 18.42
C GLN A 111 15.05 3.01 19.04
N TYR A 112 14.00 2.86 18.24
CA TYR A 112 12.62 2.87 18.73
C TYR A 112 12.34 1.72 19.71
N THR A 113 11.38 1.92 20.61
CA THR A 113 10.94 0.90 21.57
C THR A 113 10.02 -0.12 20.90
N GLN A 114 9.97 -1.36 21.42
CA GLN A 114 8.98 -2.34 20.94
C GLN A 114 7.53 -1.84 21.15
N GLU A 115 7.29 -1.05 22.20
CA GLU A 115 5.99 -0.39 22.45
C GLU A 115 5.62 0.55 21.30
N ALA A 116 6.54 1.42 20.87
CA ALA A 116 6.31 2.32 19.74
C ALA A 116 6.05 1.55 18.44
N LEU A 117 6.82 0.49 18.17
CA LEU A 117 6.59 -0.36 17.01
C LEU A 117 5.19 -0.98 17.04
N ALA A 118 4.76 -1.51 18.19
CA ALA A 118 3.45 -2.15 18.33
C ALA A 118 2.31 -1.15 18.12
N GLU A 119 2.39 0.04 18.74
CA GLU A 119 1.37 1.08 18.63
C GLU A 119 1.26 1.61 17.19
N ILE A 120 2.39 1.90 16.56
CA ILE A 120 2.44 2.33 15.15
C ILE A 120 1.87 1.23 14.25
N SER A 121 2.31 -0.02 14.42
CA SER A 121 1.87 -1.13 13.57
C SER A 121 0.36 -1.37 13.64
N ALA A 122 -0.22 -1.25 14.83
CA ALA A 122 -1.66 -1.35 15.04
C ALA A 122 -2.44 -0.24 14.31
N HIS A 123 -1.83 0.95 14.17
CA HIS A 123 -2.48 2.09 13.53
C HIS A 123 -2.28 2.11 12.01
N ILE A 124 -1.06 1.92 11.52
CA ILE A 124 -0.74 2.19 10.11
C ILE A 124 -1.07 1.04 9.14
N GLY A 125 -1.46 -0.14 9.64
CA GLY A 125 -1.62 -1.36 8.81
C GLY A 125 -2.63 -1.26 7.66
N THR A 126 -3.51 -0.26 7.67
CA THR A 126 -4.47 0.04 6.59
C THR A 126 -4.17 1.34 5.83
N HIS A 127 -3.12 2.06 6.21
CA HIS A 127 -2.80 3.41 5.72
C HIS A 127 -1.68 3.45 4.67
N PHE A 128 -1.01 2.33 4.40
CA PHE A 128 0.03 2.26 3.37
C PHE A 128 -0.24 1.21 2.30
N VAL A 129 0.26 1.50 1.11
CA VAL A 129 0.34 0.61 -0.05
C VAL A 129 1.72 -0.04 -0.07
N SER A 130 1.80 -1.35 -0.27
CA SER A 130 3.08 -2.08 -0.37
C SER A 130 3.29 -2.65 -1.76
N PHE A 131 4.52 -2.58 -2.24
CA PHE A 131 4.96 -3.02 -3.55
C PHE A 131 6.13 -3.98 -3.39
N LYS A 132 6.05 -5.14 -4.04
CA LYS A 132 7.19 -6.06 -4.21
C LYS A 132 7.92 -5.69 -5.49
N LEU A 133 9.16 -5.21 -5.40
CA LEU A 133 9.85 -4.60 -6.54
C LEU A 133 10.12 -5.58 -7.68
N SER A 134 10.33 -6.86 -7.37
CA SER A 134 10.52 -7.90 -8.39
C SER A 134 9.34 -8.03 -9.37
N THR A 135 8.13 -7.60 -8.98
CA THR A 135 6.91 -7.73 -9.79
C THR A 135 6.12 -6.43 -9.96
N HIS A 136 6.36 -5.43 -9.12
CA HIS A 136 5.55 -4.20 -9.03
C HIS A 136 6.39 -2.91 -9.12
N GLU A 137 7.60 -2.99 -9.67
CA GLU A 137 8.46 -1.81 -9.84
C GLU A 137 7.76 -0.67 -10.61
N ASP A 138 7.25 -0.95 -11.81
CA ASP A 138 6.65 0.07 -12.68
C ASP A 138 5.45 0.75 -11.99
N GLU A 139 4.68 -0.05 -11.27
CA GLU A 139 3.50 0.40 -10.54
C GLU A 139 3.88 1.29 -9.35
N PHE A 140 4.91 0.92 -8.59
CA PHE A 140 5.44 1.75 -7.52
C PHE A 140 5.92 3.09 -8.09
N ILE A 141 6.74 3.07 -9.14
CA ILE A 141 7.28 4.28 -9.78
C ILE A 141 6.13 5.17 -10.30
N ALA A 142 5.15 4.59 -10.97
CA ALA A 142 3.99 5.32 -11.48
C ALA A 142 3.14 5.92 -10.35
N THR A 143 2.91 5.17 -9.28
CA THR A 143 2.13 5.63 -8.11
C THR A 143 2.81 6.80 -7.43
N VAL A 144 4.11 6.70 -7.15
CA VAL A 144 4.87 7.78 -6.50
C VAL A 144 4.96 9.02 -7.39
N LYS A 145 5.27 8.86 -8.68
CA LYS A 145 5.32 9.99 -9.62
C LYS A 145 3.97 10.68 -9.76
N THR A 146 2.89 9.91 -9.78
CA THR A 146 1.53 10.46 -9.83
C THR A 146 1.23 11.21 -8.54
N ALA A 147 1.52 10.63 -7.37
CA ALA A 147 1.31 11.26 -6.08
C ALA A 147 2.05 12.60 -5.95
N ILE A 148 3.34 12.64 -6.33
CA ILE A 148 4.15 13.86 -6.34
C ILE A 148 3.54 14.93 -7.27
N LYS A 149 2.98 14.53 -8.42
CA LYS A 149 2.40 15.46 -9.41
C LYS A 149 1.00 15.95 -9.04
N SER A 150 0.14 15.07 -8.52
CA SER A 150 -1.28 15.35 -8.24
C SER A 150 -1.53 15.85 -6.82
N GLY A 151 -0.62 15.59 -5.89
CA GLY A 151 -0.86 15.81 -4.46
C GLY A 151 -1.80 14.77 -3.83
N ASP A 152 -2.12 13.68 -4.53
CA ASP A 152 -2.94 12.58 -3.99
C ASP A 152 -2.40 11.19 -4.39
N ILE A 153 -2.46 10.19 -3.49
CA ILE A 153 -2.23 8.78 -3.86
C ILE A 153 -3.47 8.32 -4.64
N ILE A 154 -3.41 8.46 -5.95
CA ILE A 154 -4.46 7.96 -6.84
C ILE A 154 -4.28 6.45 -6.94
N ARG A 155 -5.08 5.69 -6.18
CA ARG A 155 -5.24 4.25 -6.44
C ARG A 155 -5.72 4.07 -7.89
N SER A 156 -5.15 3.09 -8.59
CA SER A 156 -5.45 2.81 -9.99
C SER A 156 -6.95 2.53 -10.16
N GLN A 157 -7.61 3.26 -11.04
CA GLN A 157 -9.02 3.01 -11.36
C GLN A 157 -9.14 1.68 -12.11
N ILE A 158 -10.13 0.88 -11.76
CA ILE A 158 -10.49 -0.31 -12.52
C ILE A 158 -11.39 0.14 -13.66
N THR A 159 -10.96 -0.09 -14.89
CA THR A 159 -11.61 0.33 -16.13
C THR A 159 -11.80 -0.87 -17.07
N PRO A 160 -12.62 -0.75 -18.12
CA PRO A 160 -12.71 -1.78 -19.15
C PRO A 160 -11.36 -2.22 -19.71
N ASP A 161 -10.44 -1.28 -19.93
CA ASP A 161 -9.16 -1.52 -20.59
C ASP A 161 -8.19 -2.33 -19.74
N ASN A 162 -8.24 -2.22 -18.41
CA ASN A 162 -7.35 -2.93 -17.51
C ASN A 162 -8.01 -4.12 -16.79
N LEU A 163 -9.31 -4.36 -16.98
CA LEU A 163 -10.09 -5.33 -16.23
C LEU A 163 -9.45 -6.72 -16.18
N LYS A 164 -8.96 -7.23 -17.31
CA LYS A 164 -8.31 -8.55 -17.38
C LYS A 164 -7.03 -8.60 -16.54
N GLN A 165 -6.19 -7.58 -16.63
CA GLN A 165 -4.96 -7.50 -15.83
C GLN A 165 -5.28 -7.42 -14.33
N VAL A 166 -6.30 -6.64 -13.97
CA VAL A 166 -6.78 -6.50 -12.59
C VAL A 166 -7.31 -7.85 -12.08
N PHE A 167 -8.10 -8.57 -12.89
CA PHE A 167 -8.61 -9.90 -12.57
C PHE A 167 -7.48 -10.92 -12.38
N ASP A 168 -6.55 -11.03 -13.33
CA ASP A 168 -5.42 -11.96 -13.27
C ASP A 168 -4.60 -11.72 -11.98
N LYS A 169 -4.44 -10.45 -11.60
CA LYS A 169 -3.77 -10.06 -10.35
C LYS A 169 -4.59 -10.35 -9.10
N TRP A 170 -5.90 -10.11 -9.14
CA TRP A 170 -6.81 -10.45 -8.04
C TRP A 170 -6.78 -11.95 -7.77
N VAL A 171 -6.80 -12.79 -8.82
CA VAL A 171 -6.67 -14.24 -8.68
C VAL A 171 -5.34 -14.61 -8.02
N ALA A 172 -4.22 -14.04 -8.47
CA ALA A 172 -2.90 -14.34 -7.90
C ALA A 172 -2.73 -13.88 -6.45
N MET A 173 -3.41 -12.81 -6.01
CA MET A 173 -3.23 -12.21 -4.68
C MET A 173 -4.31 -12.57 -3.67
N ILE A 174 -5.50 -12.94 -4.14
CA ILE A 174 -6.71 -13.16 -3.34
C ILE A 174 -7.34 -14.49 -3.72
N GLY A 175 -7.65 -14.71 -5.00
CA GLY A 175 -8.37 -15.92 -5.45
C GLY A 175 -7.68 -17.22 -5.03
N GLN A 176 -6.37 -17.32 -5.21
CA GLN A 176 -5.54 -18.48 -4.85
C GLN A 176 -5.40 -18.67 -3.32
N GLU A 177 -5.70 -17.65 -2.51
CA GLU A 177 -5.69 -17.73 -1.04
C GLU A 177 -7.03 -18.22 -0.48
N LEU A 178 -8.08 -18.32 -1.31
CA LEU A 178 -9.39 -18.82 -0.90
C LEU A 178 -9.42 -20.35 -0.96
N SER A 179 -9.62 -20.97 0.19
CA SER A 179 -9.73 -22.43 0.29
C SER A 179 -11.12 -22.91 -0.16
N GLY A 180 -11.17 -23.92 -1.04
CA GLY A 180 -12.42 -24.58 -1.42
C GLY A 180 -13.26 -23.87 -2.49
N VAL A 181 -12.72 -22.84 -3.16
CA VAL A 181 -13.38 -22.16 -4.29
C VAL A 181 -12.92 -22.78 -5.61
N ALA A 182 -13.87 -23.09 -6.51
CA ALA A 182 -13.54 -23.54 -7.86
C ALA A 182 -13.01 -22.38 -8.71
N VAL A 183 -12.05 -22.65 -9.60
CA VAL A 183 -11.41 -21.60 -10.43
C VAL A 183 -12.43 -20.87 -11.31
N GLU A 184 -13.45 -21.57 -11.81
CA GLU A 184 -14.57 -20.99 -12.56
C GLU A 184 -15.39 -19.95 -11.78
N ASP A 185 -15.41 -20.02 -10.45
CA ASP A 185 -16.17 -19.11 -9.60
C ASP A 185 -15.41 -17.82 -9.25
N TYR A 186 -14.11 -17.74 -9.55
CA TYR A 186 -13.30 -16.55 -9.24
C TYR A 186 -13.83 -15.28 -9.87
N ALA A 187 -14.40 -15.35 -11.08
CA ALA A 187 -15.02 -14.19 -11.71
C ALA A 187 -16.16 -13.64 -10.83
N LEU A 188 -17.04 -14.51 -10.32
CA LEU A 188 -18.16 -14.10 -9.47
C LEU A 188 -17.68 -13.41 -8.20
N LEU A 189 -16.66 -13.96 -7.54
CA LEU A 189 -16.08 -13.39 -6.32
C LEU A 189 -15.36 -12.07 -6.59
N PHE A 190 -14.60 -12.00 -7.68
CA PHE A 190 -13.93 -10.78 -8.12
C PHE A 190 -14.92 -9.64 -8.33
N PHE A 191 -16.01 -9.88 -9.07
CA PHE A 191 -17.02 -8.85 -9.29
C PHE A 191 -17.74 -8.44 -8.01
N ALA A 192 -17.98 -9.38 -7.09
CA ALA A 192 -18.51 -9.04 -5.77
C ALA A 192 -17.56 -8.16 -4.94
N ASP A 193 -16.25 -8.36 -5.09
CA ASP A 193 -15.23 -7.58 -4.40
C ASP A 193 -15.11 -6.16 -4.98
N ILE A 194 -14.93 -6.04 -6.31
CA ILE A 194 -14.73 -4.73 -6.93
C ILE A 194 -15.99 -3.87 -6.90
N MET A 195 -17.19 -4.46 -6.83
CA MET A 195 -18.44 -3.73 -6.74
C MET A 195 -18.81 -3.31 -5.32
N ASN A 196 -17.91 -3.51 -4.36
CA ASN A 196 -18.09 -3.14 -2.96
C ASN A 196 -17.10 -2.03 -2.57
N ASP A 197 -17.51 -1.06 -1.76
CA ASP A 197 -16.60 -0.02 -1.23
C ASP A 197 -15.78 -0.48 -0.01
N GLY A 198 -16.03 -1.70 0.47
CA GLY A 198 -15.51 -2.28 1.71
C GLY A 198 -16.56 -2.35 2.81
N THR A 199 -17.74 -1.78 2.63
CA THR A 199 -18.87 -1.85 3.56
C THR A 199 -20.17 -2.12 2.82
N VAL A 200 -20.43 -1.38 1.74
CA VAL A 200 -21.66 -1.41 0.97
C VAL A 200 -21.38 -1.84 -0.46
N SER A 201 -22.17 -2.79 -0.95
CA SER A 201 -22.17 -3.17 -2.35
C SER A 201 -22.94 -2.14 -3.19
N THR A 202 -22.37 -1.78 -4.33
CA THR A 202 -23.03 -0.95 -5.36
C THR A 202 -24.21 -1.67 -6.02
N HIS A 203 -24.29 -3.01 -5.92
CA HIS A 203 -25.33 -3.85 -6.51
C HIS A 203 -25.91 -4.82 -5.48
N LYS A 204 -27.23 -4.99 -5.47
CA LYS A 204 -27.93 -5.84 -4.48
C LYS A 204 -28.04 -7.32 -4.90
N GLU A 205 -28.03 -7.61 -6.20
CA GLU A 205 -28.37 -8.92 -6.77
C GLU A 205 -27.16 -9.64 -7.41
N LEU A 206 -25.97 -9.48 -6.81
CA LEU A 206 -24.82 -10.28 -7.22
C LEU A 206 -24.92 -11.70 -6.64
N PRO A 207 -24.54 -12.74 -7.39
CA PRO A 207 -24.57 -14.13 -6.92
C PRO A 207 -23.56 -14.38 -5.80
N ALA A 208 -22.48 -13.61 -5.78
CA ALA A 208 -21.49 -13.57 -4.71
C ALA A 208 -21.57 -12.25 -3.95
N LYS A 209 -21.11 -12.24 -2.70
CA LYS A 209 -21.06 -11.07 -1.83
C LYS A 209 -19.74 -11.02 -1.09
N LEU A 210 -19.17 -9.81 -0.99
CA LEU A 210 -18.17 -9.53 0.03
C LEU A 210 -18.88 -9.36 1.38
N ILE A 211 -18.45 -10.12 2.38
CA ILE A 211 -18.94 -10.08 3.76
C ILE A 211 -17.77 -9.82 4.72
N HIS A 212 -18.09 -9.57 6.00
CA HIS A 212 -17.09 -9.43 7.05
C HIS A 212 -17.39 -10.38 8.21
N ILE A 213 -16.39 -11.14 8.63
CA ILE A 213 -16.44 -12.06 9.79
C ILE A 213 -15.36 -11.59 10.76
N ASP A 214 -15.77 -11.26 11.98
CA ASP A 214 -14.87 -10.71 13.03
C ASP A 214 -14.01 -9.52 12.54
N GLY A 215 -14.61 -8.66 11.71
CA GLY A 215 -13.95 -7.49 11.12
C GLY A 215 -12.97 -7.82 9.98
N ALA A 216 -12.88 -9.08 9.55
CA ALA A 216 -12.05 -9.52 8.42
C ALA A 216 -12.91 -9.80 7.17
N PRO A 217 -12.43 -9.46 5.97
CA PRO A 217 -13.15 -9.71 4.73
C PRO A 217 -13.20 -11.21 4.42
N ALA A 218 -14.38 -11.68 4.00
CA ALA A 218 -14.63 -13.02 3.50
C ALA A 218 -15.62 -12.96 2.33
N PHE A 219 -15.76 -14.05 1.58
CA PHE A 219 -16.65 -14.13 0.43
C PHE A 219 -17.78 -15.09 0.69
N MET A 220 -18.99 -14.72 0.27
CA MET A 220 -20.14 -15.61 0.28
C MET A 220 -20.57 -15.88 -1.17
N LEU A 221 -20.70 -17.15 -1.54
CA LEU A 221 -21.22 -17.57 -2.85
C LEU A 221 -22.11 -18.81 -2.65
N ALA A 222 -23.32 -18.75 -3.20
CA ALA A 222 -24.32 -19.83 -3.10
C ALA A 222 -24.59 -20.30 -1.65
N GLY A 223 -24.49 -19.40 -0.66
CA GLY A 223 -24.67 -19.70 0.76
C GLY A 223 -23.44 -20.27 1.47
N ASN A 224 -22.36 -20.59 0.75
CA ASN A 224 -21.08 -20.99 1.33
C ASN A 224 -20.21 -19.77 1.63
N VAL A 225 -19.44 -19.85 2.72
CA VAL A 225 -18.51 -18.83 3.17
C VAL A 225 -17.07 -19.28 2.87
N TYR A 226 -16.28 -18.37 2.30
CA TYR A 226 -14.90 -18.56 1.93
C TYR A 226 -14.04 -17.48 2.59
N GLU A 227 -13.25 -17.89 3.58
CA GLU A 227 -12.33 -17.02 4.29
C GLU A 227 -10.97 -16.96 3.57
N LEU A 228 -10.28 -15.83 3.73
CA LEU A 228 -8.93 -15.65 3.20
C LEU A 228 -7.91 -16.38 4.06
N GLY A 229 -7.11 -17.25 3.43
CA GLY A 229 -5.94 -17.87 4.09
C GLY A 229 -4.89 -16.83 4.49
N ASN A 230 -4.72 -15.77 3.68
CA ASN A 230 -3.79 -14.68 3.95
C ASN A 230 -4.40 -13.29 3.72
N LYS A 231 -4.43 -12.46 4.77
CA LYS A 231 -4.98 -11.10 4.72
C LYS A 231 -4.03 -10.09 4.05
N GLU A 232 -2.74 -10.38 3.95
CA GLU A 232 -1.78 -9.46 3.33
C GLU A 232 -2.00 -9.30 1.83
N GLY A 233 -2.28 -10.39 1.11
CA GLY A 233 -2.56 -10.35 -0.33
C GLY A 233 -3.75 -9.45 -0.64
N TYR A 234 -4.83 -9.60 0.13
CA TYR A 234 -6.02 -8.77 0.04
C TYR A 234 -5.75 -7.29 0.32
N ARG A 235 -5.00 -6.98 1.40
CA ARG A 235 -4.61 -5.58 1.71
C ARG A 235 -3.76 -4.98 0.59
N ARG A 236 -2.78 -5.72 0.08
CA ARG A 236 -1.90 -5.25 -1.00
C ARG A 236 -2.70 -4.96 -2.27
N PHE A 237 -3.61 -5.85 -2.66
CA PHE A 237 -4.45 -5.64 -3.84
C PHE A 237 -5.29 -4.36 -3.70
N TRP A 238 -5.94 -4.15 -2.56
CA TRP A 238 -6.82 -3.00 -2.36
C TRP A 238 -6.11 -1.69 -2.07
N ALA A 239 -4.83 -1.76 -1.76
CA ALA A 239 -3.98 -0.60 -1.66
C ALA A 239 -3.59 -0.07 -3.07
N ILE A 240 -3.67 -0.93 -4.10
CA ILE A 240 -3.32 -0.61 -5.48
C ILE A 240 -4.52 -0.02 -6.23
N TYR A 241 -5.67 -0.67 -6.11
CA TYR A 241 -6.85 -0.35 -6.91
C TYR A 241 -7.89 0.44 -6.11
N HIS A 242 -8.57 1.36 -6.80
CA HIS A 242 -9.73 2.03 -6.25
C HIS A 242 -10.97 1.15 -6.40
N ARG A 243 -11.73 0.98 -5.31
CA ARG A 243 -13.06 0.37 -5.33
C ARG A 243 -14.11 1.28 -4.68
N PRO A 244 -15.35 1.22 -5.17
CA PRO A 244 -15.77 0.56 -6.40
C PRO A 244 -15.27 1.32 -7.64
N PRO A 245 -15.27 0.71 -8.84
CA PRO A 245 -15.04 1.44 -10.10
C PRO A 245 -15.93 2.69 -10.19
N LYS A 246 -15.53 3.67 -11.00
CA LYS A 246 -16.40 4.83 -11.29
C LYS A 246 -17.76 4.36 -11.79
N ALA A 247 -18.82 5.08 -11.40
CA ALA A 247 -20.20 4.71 -11.71
C ALA A 247 -20.43 4.45 -13.21
N GLU A 248 -19.81 5.25 -14.08
CA GLU A 248 -19.86 5.13 -15.54
C GLU A 248 -19.34 3.78 -16.09
N TYR A 249 -18.46 3.08 -15.36
CA TYR A 249 -17.92 1.79 -15.81
C TYR A 249 -18.66 0.59 -15.24
N ARG A 250 -19.40 0.72 -14.13
CA ARG A 250 -19.84 -0.43 -13.33
C ARG A 250 -20.71 -1.43 -14.10
N ASN A 251 -21.73 -0.95 -14.81
CA ASN A 251 -22.63 -1.81 -15.57
C ASN A 251 -21.89 -2.52 -16.71
N TYR A 252 -21.07 -1.78 -17.45
CA TYR A 252 -20.24 -2.34 -18.53
C TYR A 252 -19.28 -3.42 -18.01
N LEU A 253 -18.67 -3.21 -16.86
CA LEU A 253 -17.79 -4.20 -16.25
C LEU A 253 -18.56 -5.47 -15.86
N LEU A 254 -19.78 -5.35 -15.32
CA LEU A 254 -20.62 -6.50 -14.99
C LEU A 254 -21.08 -7.32 -16.20
N GLU A 255 -21.25 -6.68 -17.37
CA GLU A 255 -21.54 -7.39 -18.63
C GLU A 255 -20.37 -8.26 -19.11
N ARG A 256 -19.17 -8.07 -18.56
CA ARG A 256 -17.97 -8.87 -18.84
C ARG A 256 -17.78 -10.04 -17.86
N ARG A 257 -18.73 -10.26 -16.94
CA ARG A 257 -18.70 -11.33 -15.92
C ARG A 257 -18.86 -12.72 -16.52
#